data_AF-A0A2V9K890-F1
#
_entry.id   AF-A0A2V9K890-F1
#
_cell.length_a   1.000
_cell.length_b   1.000
_cell.length_c   1.000
_cell.angle_alpha   90.00
_cell.angle_beta   90.00
_cell.angle_gamma   90.00
#
_symmetry.space_group_name_H-M   'P 1'
#
loop_
_entity.id
_entity.type
_entity.pdbx_description
1 polymer ?
#
loop_
_entity_poly.entity_id
_entity_poly.type
_entity_poly.pdbx_seq_one_letter_code
_entity_poly.pdbx_strand_id
1 'polypeptide(L)'
;PGQQQHAFGGSTQGNAMIYWGGPEGYSAARRQLLPGIGLEDVSIADLNNDGFLDFVATHYSGSPDRKHPSYVYWNGPKGFAPDRVTLLPTFAASGVMTADFNRDGFRDIRFANHVKDSDHNVSNFIYWGSRDGFSESRRTEVPNPGPHLLSGRDIGNVYDRSDRYDYIPPPFDTGAVSRFESLRWEGEVPFRTRLEFQVRTGATREELAAAAWSGPSGAGSFYTKSGETLKGPGATGRWIQYKATLVSPDDANTPVLRAVSISYR
;
A
#
# COMPACT_ATOMS: atom_id res chain seq x y z
N PRO A 1 1.26 37.77 -12.26
CA PRO A 1 -0.07 38.20 -12.77
C PRO A 1 -0.50 37.33 -13.95
N GLY A 2 -1.63 36.61 -13.81
CA GLY A 2 -2.23 35.73 -14.81
C GLY A 2 -1.63 34.31 -14.80
N GLN A 3 -2.34 33.22 -14.55
CA GLN A 3 -3.78 32.93 -14.55
C GLN A 3 -4.24 32.43 -13.17
N GLN A 4 -5.37 32.93 -12.67
CA GLN A 4 -6.10 32.24 -11.60
C GLN A 4 -6.64 30.94 -12.19
N GLN A 5 -6.08 29.80 -11.77
CA GLN A 5 -6.64 28.50 -12.12
C GLN A 5 -8.02 28.39 -11.48
N HIS A 6 -9.01 28.06 -12.33
CA HIS A 6 -10.42 28.07 -12.02
C HIS A 6 -10.74 27.09 -10.89
N ALA A 7 -11.19 27.60 -9.75
CA ALA A 7 -12.05 26.83 -8.86
C ALA A 7 -13.42 26.72 -9.55
N PHE A 8 -13.91 25.51 -9.77
CA PHE A 8 -15.27 25.31 -10.26
C PHE A 8 -16.26 25.82 -9.19
N GLY A 9 -17.21 26.69 -9.56
CA GLY A 9 -18.34 27.06 -8.69
C GLY A 9 -18.13 28.19 -7.66
N GLY A 10 -17.01 28.93 -7.70
CA GLY A 10 -16.87 30.16 -6.89
C GLY A 10 -16.49 29.97 -5.41
N SER A 11 -16.09 28.78 -4.99
CA SER A 11 -15.54 28.53 -3.64
C SER A 11 -14.09 29.06 -3.49
N THR A 12 -13.73 29.58 -2.32
CA THR A 12 -12.32 29.92 -1.99
C THR A 12 -11.44 28.67 -1.96
N GLN A 13 -10.29 28.75 -2.64
CA GLN A 13 -9.26 27.71 -2.87
C GLN A 13 -9.16 26.60 -1.82
N GLY A 14 -9.24 25.33 -2.27
CA GLY A 14 -9.02 24.12 -1.46
C GLY A 14 -8.05 23.13 -2.10
N ASN A 15 -7.01 23.60 -2.79
CA ASN A 15 -6.09 22.73 -3.52
C ASN A 15 -5.35 21.75 -2.58
N ALA A 16 -5.19 20.49 -3.00
CA ALA A 16 -4.20 19.61 -2.41
C ALA A 16 -2.79 20.08 -2.82
N MET A 17 -1.82 19.85 -1.94
CA MET A 17 -0.42 20.16 -2.20
C MET A 17 0.42 18.90 -2.08
N ILE A 18 1.09 18.52 -3.16
CA ILE A 18 2.08 17.45 -3.15
C ILE A 18 3.45 18.10 -3.01
N TYR A 19 4.20 17.77 -1.96
CA TYR A 19 5.58 18.19 -1.79
C TYR A 19 6.50 17.09 -2.31
N TRP A 20 7.13 17.32 -3.46
CA TRP A 20 8.06 16.36 -4.02
C TRP A 20 9.40 16.40 -3.27
N GLY A 21 9.85 15.22 -2.83
CA GLY A 21 11.15 15.04 -2.19
C GLY A 21 12.31 15.24 -3.17
N GLY A 22 13.51 15.42 -2.63
CA GLY A 22 14.76 15.46 -3.38
C GLY A 22 15.96 15.22 -2.46
N PRO A 23 17.20 15.26 -2.96
CA PRO A 23 18.41 15.04 -2.16
C PRO A 23 18.50 15.99 -0.95
N GLU A 24 17.99 17.21 -1.09
CA GLU A 24 17.94 18.25 -0.04
C GLU A 24 16.65 18.22 0.80
N GLY A 25 15.89 17.12 0.76
CA GLY A 25 14.60 16.98 1.44
C GLY A 25 13.41 17.61 0.70
N TYR A 26 12.38 18.00 1.45
CA TYR A 26 11.15 18.61 0.91
C TYR A 26 11.27 20.13 0.79
N SER A 27 10.61 20.72 -0.21
CA SER A 27 10.57 22.17 -0.39
C SER A 27 9.27 22.64 -1.02
N ALA A 28 8.76 23.79 -0.55
CA ALA A 28 7.62 24.47 -1.17
C ALA A 28 7.89 24.90 -2.62
N ALA A 29 9.15 25.05 -3.01
CA ALA A 29 9.53 25.34 -4.40
C ALA A 29 9.35 24.11 -5.33
N ARG A 30 9.28 22.90 -4.76
CA ARG A 30 9.04 21.63 -5.45
C ARG A 30 7.66 21.08 -5.12
N ARG A 31 6.66 21.95 -4.95
CA ARG A 31 5.29 21.52 -4.71
C ARG A 31 4.46 21.56 -5.98
N GLN A 32 3.55 20.61 -6.11
CA GLN A 32 2.49 20.62 -7.10
C GLN A 32 1.15 20.91 -6.41
N LEU A 33 0.31 21.70 -7.07
CA LEU A 33 -1.06 21.94 -6.64
C LEU A 33 -1.98 21.06 -7.48
N LEU A 34 -2.84 20.29 -6.81
CA LEU A 34 -3.99 19.65 -7.44
C LEU A 34 -5.23 20.45 -7.04
N PRO A 35 -6.06 20.88 -8.00
CA PRO A 35 -7.27 21.64 -7.68
C PRO A 35 -8.17 20.91 -6.68
N GLY A 36 -9.01 21.66 -5.97
CA GLY A 36 -9.84 21.04 -4.96
C GLY A 36 -10.75 22.01 -4.26
N ILE A 37 -11.80 21.48 -3.65
CA ILE A 37 -12.81 22.24 -2.92
C ILE A 37 -13.10 21.51 -1.61
N GLY A 38 -12.77 22.11 -0.48
CA GLY A 38 -13.16 21.54 0.82
C GLY A 38 -12.60 20.16 1.10
N LEU A 39 -11.34 19.94 0.73
CA LEU A 39 -10.70 18.63 0.89
C LEU A 39 -10.61 18.25 2.36
N GLU A 40 -10.91 16.98 2.65
CA GLU A 40 -10.88 16.46 4.02
C GLU A 40 -9.89 15.30 4.16
N ASP A 41 -9.87 14.36 3.21
CA ASP A 41 -9.06 13.16 3.27
C ASP A 41 -8.55 12.75 1.88
N VAL A 42 -7.47 11.97 1.85
CA VAL A 42 -6.79 11.55 0.63
C VAL A 42 -6.32 10.10 0.71
N SER A 43 -6.26 9.43 -0.43
CA SER A 43 -5.65 8.09 -0.55
C SER A 43 -4.82 8.01 -1.83
N ILE A 44 -3.74 7.25 -1.78
CA ILE A 44 -2.73 7.16 -2.84
C ILE A 44 -2.52 5.69 -3.19
N ALA A 45 -2.79 5.34 -4.44
CA ALA A 45 -2.62 3.98 -4.96
C ALA A 45 -2.48 4.02 -6.49
N ASP A 46 -1.86 3.00 -7.08
CA ASP A 46 -1.95 2.77 -8.53
C ASP A 46 -3.33 2.15 -8.81
N LEU A 47 -4.26 2.96 -9.32
CA LEU A 47 -5.67 2.56 -9.46
C LEU A 47 -5.96 1.94 -10.83
N ASN A 48 -5.09 2.16 -11.81
CA ASN A 48 -5.25 1.67 -13.18
C ASN A 48 -4.15 0.66 -13.60
N ASN A 49 -3.25 0.30 -12.69
CA ASN A 49 -2.11 -0.59 -12.88
C ASN A 49 -1.12 -0.13 -13.96
N ASP A 50 -0.91 1.19 -14.09
CA ASP A 50 0.06 1.77 -15.04
C ASP A 50 1.47 1.97 -14.45
N GLY A 51 1.66 1.62 -13.17
CA GLY A 51 2.92 1.76 -12.44
C GLY A 51 3.13 3.15 -11.82
N PHE A 52 2.17 4.07 -11.95
CA PHE A 52 2.20 5.39 -11.33
C PHE A 52 1.12 5.49 -10.25
N LEU A 53 1.50 5.98 -9.07
CA LEU A 53 0.53 6.21 -7.99
C LEU A 53 -0.40 7.38 -8.36
N ASP A 54 -1.69 7.12 -8.32
CA ASP A 54 -2.78 8.08 -8.48
C ASP A 54 -3.18 8.69 -7.13
N PHE A 55 -3.99 9.75 -7.17
CA PHE A 55 -4.38 10.50 -5.98
C PHE A 55 -5.90 10.64 -5.90
N VAL A 56 -6.51 10.08 -4.86
CA VAL A 56 -7.95 10.23 -4.58
C VAL A 56 -8.13 11.23 -3.46
N ALA A 57 -9.08 12.16 -3.61
CA ALA A 57 -9.40 13.16 -2.60
C ALA A 57 -10.90 13.27 -2.36
N THR A 58 -11.29 13.28 -1.09
CA THR A 58 -12.66 13.59 -0.67
C THR A 58 -12.90 15.08 -0.67
N HIS A 59 -14.17 15.47 -0.88
CA HIS A 59 -14.61 16.85 -0.85
C HIS A 59 -15.79 16.96 0.11
N TYR A 60 -15.55 17.57 1.27
CA TYR A 60 -16.44 17.53 2.44
C TYR A 60 -17.29 18.80 2.60
N SER A 61 -16.68 19.99 2.47
CA SER A 61 -17.39 21.27 2.62
C SER A 61 -16.76 22.39 1.78
N GLY A 62 -17.53 22.98 0.87
CA GLY A 62 -17.04 24.07 0.04
C GLY A 62 -18.14 25.08 -0.26
N SER A 63 -17.92 26.35 0.06
CA SER A 63 -18.92 27.40 -0.13
C SER A 63 -19.56 27.34 -1.53
N PRO A 64 -20.91 27.33 -1.66
CA PRO A 64 -21.90 27.52 -0.61
C PRO A 64 -22.45 26.24 0.04
N ASP A 65 -22.08 25.03 -0.41
CA ASP A 65 -22.70 23.78 0.04
C ASP A 65 -21.71 22.61 0.28
N ARG A 66 -22.24 21.38 0.40
CA ARG A 66 -21.45 20.16 0.66
C ARG A 66 -21.72 19.08 -0.39
N LYS A 67 -22.14 19.48 -1.59
CA LYS A 67 -22.62 18.59 -2.65
C LYS A 67 -21.54 18.29 -3.70
N HIS A 68 -20.28 18.34 -3.27
CA HIS A 68 -19.13 18.15 -4.16
C HIS A 68 -18.82 16.66 -4.34
N PRO A 69 -18.53 16.21 -5.58
CA PRO A 69 -18.03 14.85 -5.80
C PRO A 69 -16.62 14.69 -5.23
N SER A 70 -16.19 13.45 -4.99
CA SER A 70 -14.79 13.11 -4.73
C SER A 70 -14.02 13.00 -6.04
N TYR A 71 -12.71 13.28 -6.01
CA TYR A 71 -11.91 13.43 -7.22
C TYR A 71 -10.85 12.33 -7.24
N VAL A 72 -10.65 11.72 -8.41
CA VAL A 72 -9.52 10.83 -8.71
C VAL A 72 -8.63 11.52 -9.72
N TYR A 73 -7.46 11.95 -9.28
CA TYR A 73 -6.43 12.54 -10.13
C TYR A 73 -5.50 11.44 -10.62
N TRP A 74 -5.40 11.31 -11.94
CA TRP A 74 -4.60 10.26 -12.55
C TRP A 74 -3.17 10.74 -12.83
N ASN A 75 -2.20 9.96 -12.38
CA ASN A 75 -0.78 10.20 -12.61
C ASN A 75 -0.27 9.40 -13.82
N GLY A 76 0.95 9.66 -14.26
CA GLY A 76 1.56 8.91 -15.35
C GLY A 76 2.98 9.37 -15.65
N PRO A 77 3.54 8.96 -16.80
CA PRO A 77 4.92 9.29 -17.18
C PRO A 77 5.24 10.79 -17.25
N LYS A 78 4.21 11.63 -17.42
CA LYS A 78 4.33 13.09 -17.49
C LYS A 78 3.95 13.79 -16.17
N GLY A 79 3.70 13.02 -15.11
CA GLY A 79 3.16 13.52 -13.84
C GLY A 79 1.64 13.72 -13.85
N PHE A 80 1.13 14.26 -12.75
CA PHE A 80 -0.28 14.64 -12.65
C PHE A 80 -0.61 15.81 -13.59
N ALA A 81 -1.77 15.73 -14.24
CA ALA A 81 -2.37 16.82 -14.99
C ALA A 81 -3.71 17.22 -14.34
N PRO A 82 -3.96 18.51 -14.03
CA PRO A 82 -5.17 18.95 -13.34
C PRO A 82 -6.49 18.60 -14.05
N ASP A 83 -6.46 18.41 -15.36
CA ASP A 83 -7.59 18.05 -16.22
C ASP A 83 -7.77 16.54 -16.39
N ARG A 84 -6.78 15.73 -16.01
CA ARG A 84 -6.87 14.26 -16.01
C ARG A 84 -7.48 13.78 -14.69
N VAL A 85 -8.77 14.08 -14.53
CA VAL A 85 -9.53 13.82 -13.30
C VAL A 85 -10.82 13.07 -13.59
N THR A 86 -11.15 12.09 -12.75
CA THR A 86 -12.49 11.47 -12.69
C THR A 86 -13.23 11.98 -11.46
N LEU A 87 -14.47 12.42 -11.65
CA LEU A 87 -15.35 12.85 -10.57
C LEU A 87 -16.27 11.70 -10.17
N LEU A 88 -16.23 11.32 -8.90
CA LEU A 88 -17.05 10.27 -8.32
C LEU A 88 -18.09 10.88 -7.39
N PRO A 89 -19.39 10.76 -7.70
CA PRO A 89 -20.45 11.31 -6.85
C PRO A 89 -20.38 10.75 -5.43
N THR A 90 -20.33 11.67 -4.48
CA THR A 90 -20.28 11.41 -3.03
C THR A 90 -21.12 12.46 -2.31
N PHE A 91 -21.38 12.24 -1.03
CA PHE A 91 -22.18 13.14 -0.20
C PHE A 91 -21.36 13.61 0.98
N ALA A 92 -20.74 14.79 0.82
CA ALA A 92 -19.82 15.37 1.79
C ALA A 92 -18.85 14.31 2.32
N ALA A 93 -18.06 13.72 1.43
CA ALA A 93 -17.22 12.60 1.80
C ALA A 93 -16.18 13.07 2.84
N SER A 94 -16.11 12.39 3.97
CA SER A 94 -15.24 12.71 5.10
C SER A 94 -14.03 11.78 5.21
N GLY A 95 -14.01 10.70 4.43
CA GLY A 95 -12.89 9.75 4.45
C GLY A 95 -12.81 8.90 3.18
N VAL A 96 -11.61 8.43 2.85
CA VAL A 96 -11.36 7.59 1.67
C VAL A 96 -10.33 6.51 1.96
N MET A 97 -10.47 5.35 1.31
CA MET A 97 -9.51 4.26 1.37
C MET A 97 -9.52 3.49 0.06
N THR A 98 -8.33 3.04 -0.37
CA THR A 98 -8.17 2.21 -1.56
C THR A 98 -7.63 0.83 -1.19
N ALA A 99 -8.25 -0.23 -1.70
CA ALA A 99 -7.78 -1.62 -1.59
C ALA A 99 -8.45 -2.45 -2.67
N ASP A 100 -7.90 -3.61 -3.04
CA ASP A 100 -8.59 -4.54 -3.95
C ASP A 100 -9.52 -5.44 -3.10
N PHE A 101 -10.74 -4.96 -2.83
CA PHE A 101 -11.66 -5.64 -1.91
C PHE A 101 -12.30 -6.88 -2.57
N ASN A 102 -12.53 -6.85 -3.89
CA ASN A 102 -13.17 -7.95 -4.62
C ASN A 102 -12.17 -8.92 -5.28
N ARG A 103 -10.88 -8.59 -5.29
CA ARG A 103 -9.76 -9.42 -5.76
C ARG A 103 -9.75 -9.60 -7.27
N ASP A 104 -10.16 -8.58 -8.01
CA ASP A 104 -10.16 -8.60 -9.47
C ASP A 104 -8.86 -8.05 -10.08
N GLY A 105 -7.91 -7.65 -9.24
CA GLY A 105 -6.62 -7.10 -9.63
C GLY A 105 -6.66 -5.59 -9.88
N PHE A 106 -7.81 -4.93 -9.68
CA PHE A 106 -7.92 -3.48 -9.71
C PHE A 106 -8.23 -2.97 -8.31
N ARG A 107 -7.63 -1.83 -7.92
CA ARG A 107 -7.94 -1.21 -6.64
C ARG A 107 -9.34 -0.62 -6.67
N ASP A 108 -10.12 -0.91 -5.64
CA ASP A 108 -11.40 -0.31 -5.36
C ASP A 108 -11.24 0.94 -4.49
N ILE A 109 -12.27 1.78 -4.44
CA ILE A 109 -12.30 2.98 -3.61
C ILE A 109 -13.49 2.95 -2.67
N ARG A 110 -13.25 3.01 -1.36
CA ARG A 110 -14.28 3.17 -0.33
C ARG A 110 -14.33 4.62 0.13
N PHE A 111 -15.50 5.24 0.03
CA PHE A 111 -15.78 6.58 0.56
C PHE A 111 -16.68 6.52 1.79
N ALA A 112 -16.31 7.29 2.82
CA ALA A 112 -17.16 7.60 3.95
C ALA A 112 -18.00 8.85 3.64
N ASN A 113 -19.30 8.70 3.37
CA ASN A 113 -20.21 9.81 3.16
C ASN A 113 -20.78 10.28 4.49
N HIS A 114 -20.73 11.58 4.75
CA HIS A 114 -21.10 12.11 6.05
C HIS A 114 -22.51 12.71 6.09
N VAL A 115 -22.89 13.47 5.05
CA VAL A 115 -24.15 14.20 5.05
C VAL A 115 -24.67 14.43 3.63
N LYS A 116 -25.99 14.27 3.44
CA LYS A 116 -26.70 14.64 2.22
C LYS A 116 -27.91 15.49 2.60
N ASP A 117 -28.00 16.71 2.05
CA ASP A 117 -29.12 17.62 2.32
C ASP A 117 -29.41 17.81 3.83
N SER A 118 -28.34 17.93 4.62
CA SER A 118 -28.34 18.04 6.10
C SER A 118 -28.78 16.78 6.86
N ASP A 119 -28.99 15.65 6.17
CA ASP A 119 -29.24 14.35 6.77
C ASP A 119 -27.95 13.52 6.88
N HIS A 120 -27.63 13.04 8.08
CA HIS A 120 -26.49 12.17 8.36
C HIS A 120 -26.80 10.68 8.12
N ASN A 121 -28.04 10.32 7.78
CA ASN A 121 -28.41 8.96 7.43
C ASN A 121 -28.10 8.65 5.95
N VAL A 122 -26.81 8.70 5.61
CA VAL A 122 -26.33 8.48 4.24
C VAL A 122 -25.42 7.25 4.14
N SER A 123 -25.67 6.40 3.14
CA SER A 123 -24.84 5.21 2.86
C SER A 123 -23.43 5.60 2.46
N ASN A 124 -22.45 4.77 2.84
CA ASN A 124 -21.10 4.84 2.31
C ASN A 124 -21.01 4.12 0.98
N PHE A 125 -19.99 4.44 0.19
CA PHE A 125 -19.85 3.87 -1.15
C PHE A 125 -18.57 3.06 -1.28
N ILE A 126 -18.66 1.93 -1.99
CA ILE A 126 -17.52 1.26 -2.59
C ILE A 126 -17.68 1.40 -4.10
N TYR A 127 -16.74 2.07 -4.75
CA TYR A 127 -16.59 2.09 -6.20
C TYR A 127 -15.65 0.95 -6.59
N TRP A 128 -16.15 -0.01 -7.37
CA TRP A 128 -15.40 -1.18 -7.80
C TRP A 128 -14.52 -0.83 -8.99
N GLY A 129 -13.21 -0.94 -8.81
CA GLY A 129 -12.19 -0.68 -9.80
C GLY A 129 -12.28 -1.62 -10.99
N SER A 130 -11.72 -1.20 -12.12
CA SER A 130 -11.68 -2.03 -13.33
C SER A 130 -10.72 -1.49 -14.37
N ARG A 131 -10.50 -2.28 -15.43
CA ARG A 131 -9.80 -1.84 -16.64
C ARG A 131 -10.42 -0.58 -17.26
N ASP A 132 -11.73 -0.41 -17.15
CA ASP A 132 -12.48 0.73 -17.70
C ASP A 132 -12.55 1.90 -16.70
N GLY A 133 -11.88 1.77 -15.54
CA GLY A 133 -11.90 2.73 -14.45
C GLY A 133 -13.11 2.56 -13.53
N PHE A 134 -13.58 3.69 -12.97
CA PHE A 134 -14.64 3.75 -11.98
C PHE A 134 -15.92 4.36 -12.56
N SER A 135 -17.08 3.88 -12.11
CA SER A 135 -18.38 4.42 -12.49
C SER A 135 -19.43 4.22 -11.40
N GLU A 136 -20.49 5.03 -11.38
CA GLU A 136 -21.62 4.85 -10.47
C GLU A 136 -22.36 3.53 -10.67
N SER A 137 -22.41 3.01 -11.90
CA SER A 137 -22.98 1.69 -12.18
C SER A 137 -22.20 0.53 -11.54
N ARG A 138 -20.93 0.76 -11.20
CA ARG A 138 -20.05 -0.17 -10.48
C ARG A 138 -19.85 0.27 -9.04
N ARG A 139 -20.92 0.66 -8.36
CA ARG A 139 -20.89 1.10 -6.97
C ARG A 139 -21.78 0.23 -6.11
N THR A 140 -21.28 -0.14 -4.93
CA THR A 140 -22.09 -0.74 -3.86
C THR A 140 -22.30 0.28 -2.74
N GLU A 141 -23.53 0.35 -2.25
CA GLU A 141 -23.85 1.11 -1.04
C GLU A 141 -23.69 0.24 0.20
N VAL A 142 -22.99 0.77 1.19
CA VAL A 142 -22.76 0.11 2.48
C VAL A 142 -23.52 0.89 3.55
N PRO A 143 -24.56 0.30 4.16
CA PRO A 143 -25.41 0.97 5.14
C PRO A 143 -24.64 1.17 6.45
N ASN A 144 -23.98 2.32 6.56
CA ASN A 144 -23.25 2.77 7.73
C ASN A 144 -23.38 4.30 7.78
N PRO A 145 -24.37 4.84 8.53
CA PRO A 145 -24.82 6.21 8.34
C PRO A 145 -23.85 7.24 8.89
N GLY A 146 -23.44 8.17 8.03
CA GLY A 146 -22.86 9.47 8.41
C GLY A 146 -21.58 9.48 9.24
N PRO A 147 -20.64 8.51 9.10
CA PRO A 147 -19.40 8.56 9.86
C PRO A 147 -18.63 9.87 9.56
N HIS A 148 -18.00 10.40 10.59
CA HIS A 148 -17.01 11.46 10.43
C HIS A 148 -15.64 10.79 10.42
N LEU A 149 -14.99 10.73 9.24
CA LEU A 149 -13.73 10.02 8.95
C LEU A 149 -13.87 8.50 8.70
N LEU A 150 -12.83 7.87 8.14
CA LEU A 150 -12.81 6.43 7.80
C LEU A 150 -11.66 5.64 8.45
N SER A 151 -10.39 6.05 8.27
CA SER A 151 -9.21 5.39 8.85
C SER A 151 -8.07 6.39 8.99
N GLY A 152 -7.28 6.30 10.08
CA GLY A 152 -6.06 7.10 10.26
C GLY A 152 -4.79 6.45 9.73
N ARG A 153 -4.89 5.26 9.11
CA ARG A 153 -3.75 4.58 8.50
C ARG A 153 -4.08 4.12 7.09
N ASP A 154 -3.13 4.43 6.21
CA ASP A 154 -3.11 3.98 4.84
C ASP A 154 -2.82 2.48 4.75
N ILE A 155 -3.35 1.85 3.71
CA ILE A 155 -3.28 0.41 3.49
C ILE A 155 -2.09 0.08 2.58
N GLY A 156 -1.36 -1.00 2.90
CA GLY A 156 -0.21 -1.51 2.12
C GLY A 156 1.17 -1.10 2.62
N ASN A 157 2.22 -1.54 1.91
CA ASN A 157 3.61 -1.25 2.29
C ASN A 157 3.91 0.26 2.19
N VAL A 158 4.36 0.85 3.30
CA VAL A 158 4.62 2.29 3.41
C VAL A 158 5.75 2.80 2.49
N TYR A 159 6.70 1.94 2.12
CA TYR A 159 7.86 2.31 1.31
C TYR A 159 7.59 2.24 -0.17
N ASP A 160 6.96 1.14 -0.62
CA ASP A 160 6.88 0.81 -2.05
C ASP A 160 5.50 0.36 -2.53
N ARG A 161 4.50 0.30 -1.63
CA ARG A 161 3.13 -0.14 -1.93
C ARG A 161 3.02 -1.56 -2.47
N SER A 162 4.08 -2.36 -2.34
CA SER A 162 4.05 -3.78 -2.65
C SER A 162 3.24 -4.57 -1.62
N ASP A 163 2.84 -5.78 -2.00
CA ASP A 163 2.18 -6.75 -1.11
C ASP A 163 3.17 -7.47 -0.20
N ARG A 164 4.44 -7.06 -0.17
CA ARG A 164 5.54 -7.78 0.48
C ARG A 164 6.28 -6.88 1.46
N TYR A 165 6.66 -7.47 2.59
CA TYR A 165 7.55 -6.85 3.54
C TYR A 165 8.65 -7.82 3.96
N ASP A 166 9.91 -7.46 3.71
CA ASP A 166 11.08 -8.26 4.04
C ASP A 166 11.63 -7.87 5.42
N TYR A 167 11.67 -8.82 6.35
CA TYR A 167 12.40 -8.74 7.61
C TYR A 167 13.72 -9.51 7.50
N ILE A 168 14.84 -8.82 7.73
CA ILE A 168 16.19 -9.39 7.69
C ILE A 168 16.87 -9.13 9.05
N PRO A 169 17.01 -10.14 9.93
CA PRO A 169 17.76 -10.00 11.18
C PRO A 169 19.27 -9.92 10.92
N PRO A 170 20.10 -9.55 11.92
CA PRO A 170 21.55 -9.64 11.82
C PRO A 170 22.06 -11.06 11.50
N PRO A 171 23.22 -11.20 10.82
CA PRO A 171 23.91 -12.47 10.67
C PRO A 171 24.18 -13.18 12.00
N PHE A 172 24.09 -14.50 12.00
CA PHE A 172 24.45 -15.36 13.14
C PHE A 172 25.74 -16.12 12.84
N ASP A 173 26.71 -16.08 13.76
CA ASP A 173 27.96 -16.85 13.74
C ASP A 173 27.82 -18.07 14.63
N THR A 174 27.96 -19.27 14.08
CA THR A 174 27.95 -20.53 14.85
C THR A 174 29.30 -20.81 15.54
N GLY A 175 30.32 -20.00 15.28
CA GLY A 175 31.67 -20.12 15.85
C GLY A 175 32.61 -21.07 15.10
N ALA A 176 32.06 -21.97 14.28
CA ALA A 176 32.78 -22.91 13.43
C ALA A 176 31.97 -23.24 12.17
N VAL A 177 32.55 -23.89 11.18
CA VAL A 177 31.77 -24.36 10.03
C VAL A 177 30.75 -25.40 10.51
N SER A 178 29.47 -25.09 10.37
CA SER A 178 28.35 -25.91 10.84
C SER A 178 27.49 -26.37 9.68
N ARG A 179 26.77 -27.47 9.90
CA ARG A 179 25.71 -27.93 9.01
C ARG A 179 24.36 -27.51 9.56
N PHE A 180 23.64 -26.68 8.82
CA PHE A 180 22.28 -26.25 9.17
C PHE A 180 21.28 -27.31 8.72
N GLU A 181 20.37 -27.70 9.62
CA GLU A 181 19.52 -28.87 9.43
C GLU A 181 18.08 -28.48 9.08
N SER A 182 17.43 -27.63 9.89
CA SER A 182 16.02 -27.28 9.68
C SER A 182 15.74 -25.81 9.93
N LEU A 183 14.84 -25.24 9.13
CA LEU A 183 14.27 -23.90 9.34
C LEU A 183 12.83 -24.05 9.82
N ARG A 184 12.55 -23.58 11.03
CA ARG A 184 11.23 -23.58 11.66
C ARG A 184 10.80 -22.17 11.97
N TRP A 185 9.49 -21.93 11.89
CA TRP A 185 8.88 -20.69 12.36
C TRP A 185 7.49 -20.95 12.94
N GLU A 186 7.08 -20.03 13.80
CA GLU A 186 5.75 -19.96 14.39
C GLU A 186 5.09 -18.65 13.97
N GLY A 187 3.84 -18.72 13.50
CA GLY A 187 3.15 -17.57 12.97
C GLY A 187 1.72 -17.85 12.58
N GLU A 188 1.00 -16.79 12.24
CA GLU A 188 -0.36 -16.83 11.71
C GLU A 188 -0.36 -16.30 10.28
N VAL A 189 -1.04 -17.04 9.40
CA VAL A 189 -1.19 -16.70 7.99
C VAL A 189 -2.68 -16.60 7.65
N PRO A 190 -3.42 -15.63 8.23
CA PRO A 190 -4.84 -15.46 7.95
C PRO A 190 -5.06 -15.06 6.48
N PHE A 191 -6.23 -15.40 5.92
CA PHE A 191 -6.73 -14.85 4.65
C PHE A 191 -5.69 -14.68 3.52
N ARG A 192 -5.25 -15.77 2.89
CA ARG A 192 -4.30 -15.78 1.73
C ARG A 192 -2.94 -15.12 1.97
N THR A 193 -2.68 -14.55 3.15
CA THR A 193 -1.35 -14.08 3.54
C THR A 193 -0.38 -15.26 3.60
N ARG A 194 0.92 -14.97 3.47
CA ARG A 194 1.96 -16.00 3.47
C ARG A 194 3.16 -15.54 4.27
N LEU A 195 3.87 -16.52 4.82
CA LEU A 195 5.24 -16.37 5.28
C LEU A 195 6.13 -17.16 4.34
N GLU A 196 7.05 -16.47 3.70
CA GLU A 196 8.03 -17.06 2.78
C GLU A 196 9.42 -16.76 3.35
N PHE A 197 10.36 -17.72 3.26
CA PHE A 197 11.70 -17.55 3.79
C PHE A 197 12.77 -17.81 2.75
N GLN A 198 13.86 -17.08 2.84
CA GLN A 198 15.10 -17.41 2.14
C GLN A 198 16.24 -17.45 3.15
N VAL A 199 17.29 -18.20 2.84
CA VAL A 199 18.52 -18.22 3.64
C VAL A 199 19.73 -17.97 2.76
N ARG A 200 20.80 -17.51 3.41
CA ARG A 200 22.15 -17.47 2.86
C ARG A 200 23.16 -17.83 3.94
N THR A 201 24.28 -18.40 3.53
CA THR A 201 25.37 -18.82 4.42
C THR A 201 26.72 -18.39 3.85
N GLY A 202 27.76 -18.40 4.68
CA GLY A 202 29.14 -18.12 4.26
C GLY A 202 30.16 -18.67 5.24
N ALA A 203 31.40 -18.89 4.81
CA ALA A 203 32.49 -19.22 5.73
C ALA A 203 33.00 -17.97 6.47
N THR A 204 32.92 -16.82 5.82
CA THR A 204 33.19 -15.50 6.38
C THR A 204 31.95 -14.60 6.36
N ARG A 205 32.02 -13.47 7.06
CA ARG A 205 30.94 -12.49 7.07
C ARG A 205 30.81 -11.80 5.71
N GLU A 206 31.92 -11.62 5.02
CA GLU A 206 32.03 -11.02 3.70
C GLU A 206 31.40 -11.94 2.64
N GLU A 207 31.71 -13.24 2.69
CA GLU A 207 31.08 -14.23 1.82
C GLU A 207 29.57 -14.32 2.05
N LEU A 208 29.11 -14.32 3.30
CA LEU A 208 27.69 -14.28 3.62
C LEU A 208 27.01 -13.05 3.01
N ALA A 209 27.64 -11.87 3.10
CA ALA A 209 27.10 -10.63 2.58
C ALA A 209 26.94 -10.68 1.05
N ALA A 210 27.86 -11.36 0.34
CA ALA A 210 27.84 -11.55 -1.11
C ALA A 210 26.96 -12.74 -1.56
N ALA A 211 26.62 -13.66 -0.67
CA ALA A 211 25.86 -14.85 -0.99
C ALA A 211 24.41 -14.52 -1.43
N ALA A 212 23.94 -15.24 -2.45
CA ALA A 212 22.58 -15.11 -2.94
C ALA A 212 21.56 -15.68 -1.93
N TRP A 213 20.41 -15.01 -1.81
CA TRP A 213 19.27 -15.54 -1.09
C TRP A 213 18.71 -16.78 -1.80
N SER A 214 18.47 -17.84 -1.04
CA SER A 214 18.07 -19.13 -1.60
C SER A 214 16.99 -19.83 -0.77
N GLY A 215 16.21 -20.65 -1.48
CA GLY A 215 15.24 -21.59 -0.93
C GLY A 215 15.62 -23.04 -1.25
N PRO A 216 14.70 -24.00 -1.07
CA PRO A 216 14.95 -25.43 -1.33
C PRO A 216 15.41 -25.74 -2.76
N SER A 217 15.03 -24.91 -3.74
CA SER A 217 15.31 -25.08 -5.16
C SER A 217 16.48 -24.21 -5.66
N GLY A 218 17.22 -23.57 -4.75
CA GLY A 218 18.37 -22.71 -5.10
C GLY A 218 18.07 -21.22 -5.03
N ALA A 219 18.91 -20.41 -5.68
CA ALA A 219 18.85 -18.96 -5.64
C ALA A 219 17.49 -18.42 -6.09
N GLY A 220 16.94 -17.45 -5.36
CA GLY A 220 15.64 -16.83 -5.65
C GLY A 220 14.40 -17.65 -5.26
N SER A 221 14.55 -18.95 -4.93
CA SER A 221 13.43 -19.75 -4.42
C SER A 221 13.15 -19.48 -2.94
N PHE A 222 12.01 -19.96 -2.44
CA PHE A 222 11.54 -19.72 -1.06
C PHE A 222 11.22 -21.01 -0.32
N TYR A 223 11.53 -21.04 0.96
CA TYR A 223 10.96 -21.96 1.93
C TYR A 223 9.55 -21.47 2.28
N THR A 224 8.54 -22.31 2.09
CA THR A 224 7.13 -21.99 2.37
C THR A 224 6.50 -22.92 3.42
N LYS A 225 7.26 -23.92 3.88
CA LYS A 225 6.82 -24.88 4.89
C LYS A 225 7.74 -24.87 6.12
N SER A 226 7.17 -24.60 7.29
CA SER A 226 7.88 -24.63 8.56
C SER A 226 8.39 -26.05 8.87
N GLY A 227 9.65 -26.15 9.30
CA GLY A 227 10.32 -27.42 9.59
C GLY A 227 11.00 -28.07 8.39
N GLU A 228 11.04 -27.40 7.23
CA GLU A 228 11.75 -27.91 6.06
C GLU A 228 13.27 -27.95 6.28
N THR A 229 13.90 -28.98 5.71
CA THR A 229 15.35 -29.16 5.75
C THR A 229 16.07 -28.12 4.91
N LEU A 230 17.14 -27.55 5.44
CA LEU A 230 18.00 -26.63 4.69
C LEU A 230 18.85 -27.42 3.68
N LYS A 231 18.91 -26.94 2.43
CA LYS A 231 19.49 -27.65 1.28
C LYS A 231 20.40 -26.73 0.48
N GLY A 232 21.29 -27.33 -0.30
CA GLY A 232 22.14 -26.60 -1.25
C GLY A 232 23.06 -25.59 -0.55
N PRO A 233 23.26 -24.39 -1.12
CA PRO A 233 24.13 -23.37 -0.54
C PRO A 233 23.78 -23.04 0.91
N GLY A 234 22.49 -23.02 1.27
CA GLY A 234 22.03 -22.72 2.63
C GLY A 234 22.27 -23.81 3.69
N ALA A 235 22.84 -24.96 3.32
CA ALA A 235 22.97 -26.10 4.23
C ALA A 235 24.26 -26.10 5.05
N THR A 236 25.28 -25.32 4.68
CA THR A 236 26.58 -25.34 5.37
C THR A 236 27.22 -23.96 5.36
N GLY A 237 27.89 -23.61 6.46
CA GLY A 237 28.60 -22.35 6.65
C GLY A 237 28.91 -22.11 8.12
N ARG A 238 29.78 -21.15 8.40
CA ARG A 238 29.97 -20.63 9.76
C ARG A 238 28.94 -19.54 10.08
N TRP A 239 28.61 -18.76 9.07
CA TRP A 239 27.62 -17.70 9.17
C TRP A 239 26.33 -18.11 8.47
N ILE A 240 25.20 -17.74 9.05
CA ILE A 240 23.88 -17.86 8.43
C ILE A 240 23.06 -16.59 8.66
N GLN A 241 22.19 -16.30 7.70
CA GLN A 241 21.16 -15.29 7.83
C GLN A 241 19.91 -15.77 7.11
N TYR A 242 18.75 -15.48 7.69
CA TYR A 242 17.47 -15.68 7.00
C TYR A 242 16.89 -14.33 6.56
N LYS A 243 15.93 -14.40 5.64
CA LYS A 243 15.02 -13.33 5.27
C LYS A 243 13.61 -13.86 5.37
N ALA A 244 12.77 -13.22 6.17
CA ALA A 244 11.35 -13.53 6.29
C ALA A 244 10.56 -12.52 5.46
N THR A 245 9.88 -12.99 4.44
CA THR A 245 8.99 -12.19 3.61
C THR A 245 7.56 -12.40 4.09
N LEU A 246 6.97 -11.33 4.63
CA LEU A 246 5.56 -11.25 5.01
C LEU A 246 4.78 -10.82 3.78
N VAL A 247 3.91 -11.70 3.27
CA VAL A 247 3.11 -11.43 2.07
C VAL A 247 1.66 -11.17 2.45
N SER A 248 1.17 -9.99 2.06
CA SER A 248 -0.15 -9.42 2.35
C SER A 248 -0.87 -9.06 1.05
N PRO A 249 -1.35 -10.06 0.30
CA PRO A 249 -2.06 -9.76 -0.94
C PRO A 249 -3.29 -8.89 -0.65
N ASP A 250 -3.56 -7.94 -1.55
CA ASP A 250 -4.66 -6.97 -1.48
C ASP A 250 -4.63 -6.01 -0.27
N ASP A 251 -3.55 -6.06 0.53
CA ASP A 251 -3.25 -5.21 1.67
C ASP A 251 -4.28 -5.18 2.82
N ALA A 252 -5.31 -6.03 2.77
CA ALA A 252 -6.39 -6.03 3.76
C ALA A 252 -6.10 -6.87 5.01
N ASN A 253 -5.00 -7.63 5.05
CA ASN A 253 -4.60 -8.48 6.16
C ASN A 253 -3.07 -8.62 6.25
N THR A 254 -2.53 -8.92 7.43
CA THR A 254 -1.09 -9.08 7.66
C THR A 254 -0.76 -10.42 8.30
N PRO A 255 0.22 -11.19 7.79
CA PRO A 255 0.69 -12.37 8.48
C PRO A 255 1.45 -11.96 9.75
N VAL A 256 1.45 -12.80 10.77
CA VAL A 256 2.19 -12.56 12.01
C VAL A 256 3.29 -13.59 12.13
N LEU A 257 4.54 -13.14 12.26
CA LEU A 257 5.68 -13.99 12.59
C LEU A 257 6.05 -13.81 14.07
N ARG A 258 6.05 -14.90 14.84
CA ARG A 258 6.31 -14.89 16.29
C ARG A 258 7.69 -15.41 16.66
N ALA A 259 8.15 -16.45 15.98
CA ALA A 259 9.45 -17.06 16.23
C ALA A 259 10.03 -17.66 14.96
N VAL A 260 11.37 -17.66 14.87
CA VAL A 260 12.14 -18.37 13.84
C VAL A 260 13.28 -19.10 14.53
N SER A 261 13.47 -20.36 14.18
CA SER A 261 14.49 -21.24 14.74
C SER A 261 15.22 -21.97 13.62
N ILE A 262 16.55 -21.99 13.67
CA ILE A 262 17.39 -22.79 12.78
C ILE A 262 18.24 -23.74 13.63
N SER A 263 18.13 -25.05 13.37
CA SER A 263 18.97 -26.05 14.03
C SER A 263 20.26 -26.28 13.24
N TYR A 264 21.38 -26.52 13.94
CA TYR A 264 22.68 -26.81 13.34
C TYR A 264 23.53 -27.72 14.22
N ARG A 265 24.57 -28.31 13.62
CA ARG A 265 25.60 -29.11 14.28
C ARG A 265 26.99 -28.84 13.72
#